data_AF-A0A6P9E6D0-F1
#
_entry.id   AF-A0A6P9E6D0-F1
#
_cell.length_a   1.000
_cell.length_b   1.000
_cell.length_c   1.000
_cell.angle_alpha   90.00
_cell.angle_beta   90.00
_cell.angle_gamma   90.00
#
_symmetry.space_group_name_H-M   'P 1'
#
loop_
_entity.id
_entity.type
_entity.pdbx_description
1 polymer ?
#
loop_
_entity_poly.entity_id
_entity_poly.type
_entity_poly.pdbx_seq_one_letter_code
_entity_poly.pdbx_strand_id
1 'polypeptide(L)'
;MEDPEDTSRDNVLWGDAMEEIFIDMLYQDALQGRLKGGKITFREHGVYAQRLTAVGKKVFDGNQVRGKLTRLKGMQRLFTDLLSQTGMGWDPNTKTVVASDECWENAIRVKSKWGRFRTFGCPKYEELCTIFGASVAYGTMQHASTQLPADSDDERRLDEEMRARCPPITRPSTGIAHWQ
;
A
#
# COMPACT_ATOMS: atom_id res chain seq x y z
N MET A 1 13.82 -2.79 0.52
CA MET A 1 13.74 -3.57 -0.73
C MET A 1 12.57 -4.51 -0.56
N GLU A 2 11.51 -4.36 -1.36
CA GLU A 2 10.46 -5.39 -1.43
C GLU A 2 11.11 -6.64 -2.04
N ASP A 3 10.89 -7.79 -1.43
CA ASP A 3 11.45 -9.06 -1.92
C ASP A 3 10.74 -9.42 -3.24
N PRO A 4 11.47 -9.65 -4.34
CA PRO A 4 10.87 -10.01 -5.62
C PRO A 4 10.05 -11.30 -5.55
N GLU A 5 10.34 -12.22 -4.61
CA GLU A 5 9.54 -13.44 -4.44
C GLU A 5 8.16 -13.18 -3.82
N ASP A 6 8.04 -12.20 -2.89
CA ASP A 6 6.76 -11.86 -2.25
C ASP A 6 5.79 -11.23 -3.25
N THR A 7 6.30 -10.39 -4.14
CA THR A 7 5.50 -9.72 -5.19
C THR A 7 4.99 -10.74 -6.22
N SER A 8 5.82 -11.71 -6.61
CA SER A 8 5.43 -12.78 -7.54
C SER A 8 4.32 -13.68 -6.96
N ARG A 9 4.45 -14.08 -5.69
CA ARG A 9 3.42 -14.87 -4.99
C ARG A 9 2.12 -14.09 -4.79
N ASP A 10 2.21 -12.79 -4.50
CA ASP A 10 1.03 -11.93 -4.37
C ASP A 10 0.28 -11.79 -5.69
N ASN A 11 0.99 -11.58 -6.80
CA ASN A 11 0.38 -11.48 -8.14
C ASN A 11 -0.31 -12.77 -8.57
N VAL A 12 0.28 -13.94 -8.22
CA VAL A 12 -0.38 -15.22 -8.46
C VAL A 12 -1.62 -15.35 -7.59
N LEU A 13 -1.57 -14.99 -6.31
CA LEU A 13 -2.68 -15.17 -5.37
C LEU A 13 -3.84 -14.21 -5.64
N TRP A 14 -3.55 -12.93 -5.89
CA TRP A 14 -4.48 -11.80 -5.95
C TRP A 14 -4.67 -11.23 -7.35
N GLY A 15 -4.50 -12.03 -8.41
CA GLY A 15 -4.67 -11.56 -9.79
C GLY A 15 -5.91 -10.68 -9.97
N ASP A 16 -5.85 -9.73 -10.90
CA ASP A 16 -6.68 -8.51 -10.96
C ASP A 16 -8.14 -8.68 -10.51
N ALA A 17 -8.85 -9.68 -11.03
CA ALA A 17 -10.25 -9.95 -10.66
C ALA A 17 -10.47 -10.22 -9.16
N MET A 18 -9.57 -10.97 -8.50
CA MET A 18 -9.70 -11.26 -7.07
C MET A 18 -9.37 -10.05 -6.19
N GLU A 19 -8.38 -9.24 -6.59
CA GLU A 19 -8.10 -7.98 -5.92
C GLU A 19 -9.29 -7.02 -6.03
N GLU A 20 -9.89 -6.88 -7.21
CA GLU A 20 -11.07 -6.05 -7.43
C GLU A 20 -12.25 -6.50 -6.56
N ILE A 21 -12.56 -7.81 -6.56
CA ILE A 21 -13.60 -8.39 -5.70
C ILE A 21 -13.33 -8.05 -4.23
N PHE A 22 -12.07 -8.15 -3.79
CA PHE A 22 -11.71 -7.86 -2.41
C PHE A 22 -11.92 -6.38 -2.06
N ILE A 23 -11.47 -5.47 -2.92
CA ILE A 23 -11.66 -4.02 -2.75
C ILE A 23 -13.15 -3.69 -2.71
N ASP A 24 -13.96 -4.26 -3.61
CA ASP A 24 -15.40 -4.02 -3.66
C ASP A 24 -16.11 -4.53 -2.39
N MET A 25 -15.72 -5.70 -1.86
CA MET A 25 -16.24 -6.19 -0.58
C MET A 25 -15.94 -5.23 0.57
N LEU A 26 -14.71 -4.73 0.65
CA LEU A 26 -14.29 -3.77 1.67
C LEU A 26 -15.05 -2.45 1.54
N TYR A 27 -15.20 -1.96 0.30
CA TYR A 27 -15.88 -0.70 0.00
C TYR A 27 -17.34 -0.76 0.40
N GLN A 28 -18.06 -1.84 0.06
CA GLN A 28 -19.46 -2.02 0.47
C GLN A 28 -19.62 -2.08 1.99
N ASP A 29 -18.74 -2.80 2.68
CA ASP A 29 -18.78 -2.87 4.15
C ASP A 29 -18.42 -1.53 4.82
N ALA A 30 -17.56 -0.72 4.18
CA ALA A 30 -17.28 0.65 4.61
C ALA A 30 -18.51 1.55 4.47
N LEU A 31 -19.18 1.52 3.32
CA LEU A 31 -20.42 2.29 3.07
C LEU A 31 -21.55 1.91 4.05
N GLN A 32 -21.61 0.65 4.45
CA GLN A 32 -22.61 0.14 5.39
C GLN A 32 -22.24 0.36 6.86
N GLY A 33 -21.11 1.03 7.15
CA GLY A 33 -20.65 1.29 8.51
C GLY A 33 -20.26 0.04 9.30
N ARG A 34 -19.99 -1.09 8.61
CA ARG A 34 -19.60 -2.35 9.23
C ARG A 34 -18.15 -2.33 9.71
N LEU A 35 -17.32 -1.46 9.13
CA LEU A 35 -15.95 -1.22 9.56
C LEU A 35 -15.95 -0.32 10.81
N LYS A 36 -15.96 -0.93 12.00
CA LYS A 36 -16.01 -0.19 13.27
C LYS A 36 -14.79 0.72 13.42
N GLY A 37 -15.02 2.04 13.40
CA GLY A 37 -13.97 3.06 13.53
C GLY A 37 -12.94 3.05 12.40
N GLY A 38 -13.31 2.57 11.20
CA GLY A 38 -12.41 2.49 10.05
C GLY A 38 -11.26 1.48 10.22
N LYS A 39 -11.36 0.59 11.23
CA LYS A 39 -10.35 -0.44 11.49
C LYS A 39 -10.85 -1.79 10.98
N ILE A 40 -9.96 -2.50 10.30
CA ILE A 40 -10.16 -3.90 9.91
C ILE A 40 -9.30 -4.71 10.88
N THR A 41 -9.92 -5.34 11.89
CA THR A 41 -9.16 -6.09 12.89
C THR A 41 -8.80 -7.50 12.41
N PHE A 42 -8.01 -8.22 13.22
CA PHE A 42 -7.65 -9.61 12.94
C PHE A 42 -8.87 -10.54 12.75
N ARG A 43 -9.96 -10.28 13.49
CA ARG A 43 -11.22 -11.03 13.34
C ARG A 43 -11.80 -10.82 11.94
N GLU A 44 -11.84 -9.58 11.47
CA GLU A 44 -12.32 -9.22 10.14
C GLU A 44 -11.44 -9.83 9.05
N HIS A 45 -10.12 -9.93 9.24
CA HIS A 45 -9.27 -10.62 8.27
C HIS A 45 -9.74 -12.06 8.02
N GLY A 46 -10.09 -12.80 9.08
CA GLY A 46 -10.62 -14.16 8.96
C GLY A 46 -11.98 -14.20 8.26
N VAL A 47 -12.85 -13.22 8.50
CA VAL A 47 -14.15 -13.11 7.81
C VAL A 47 -13.98 -12.86 6.32
N TYR A 48 -13.10 -11.92 5.94
CA TYR A 48 -12.80 -11.65 4.54
C TYR A 48 -12.14 -12.84 3.86
N ALA A 49 -11.24 -13.56 4.55
CA ALA A 49 -10.62 -14.76 4.02
C ALA A 49 -11.66 -15.84 3.67
N GLN A 50 -12.66 -16.04 4.54
CA GLN A 50 -13.77 -16.96 4.27
C GLN A 50 -14.63 -16.49 3.09
N ARG A 51 -14.98 -15.20 3.01
CA ARG A 51 -15.76 -14.64 1.90
C ARG A 51 -15.03 -14.75 0.56
N LEU A 52 -13.73 -14.46 0.54
CA LEU A 52 -12.90 -14.61 -0.66
C LEU A 52 -12.77 -16.07 -1.09
N THR A 53 -12.60 -16.98 -0.14
CA THR A 53 -12.56 -18.43 -0.41
C THR A 53 -13.89 -18.94 -0.97
N ALA A 54 -15.02 -18.39 -0.52
CA ALA A 54 -16.35 -18.77 -1.01
C ALA A 54 -16.64 -18.27 -2.43
N VAL A 55 -16.04 -17.15 -2.84
CA VAL A 55 -16.22 -16.56 -4.19
C VAL A 55 -15.17 -17.08 -5.17
N GLY A 56 -13.96 -17.36 -4.70
CA GLY A 56 -12.84 -17.79 -5.52
C GLY A 56 -12.66 -19.32 -5.58
N LYS A 57 -11.74 -19.76 -6.44
CA LYS A 57 -11.26 -21.15 -6.47
C LYS A 57 -10.12 -21.42 -5.49
N LYS A 58 -9.59 -20.37 -4.86
CA LYS A 58 -8.43 -20.42 -3.97
C LYS A 58 -8.88 -20.27 -2.53
N VAL A 59 -8.21 -20.98 -1.64
CA VAL A 59 -8.38 -20.82 -0.20
C VAL A 59 -7.50 -19.68 0.28
N PHE A 60 -8.11 -18.73 0.97
CA PHE A 60 -7.45 -17.60 1.60
C PHE A 60 -7.37 -17.80 3.11
N ASP A 61 -6.30 -17.29 3.72
CA ASP A 61 -6.17 -17.16 5.16
C ASP A 61 -6.14 -15.68 5.61
N GLY A 62 -6.34 -15.45 6.90
CA GLY A 62 -6.37 -14.10 7.46
C GLY A 62 -5.04 -13.35 7.37
N ASN A 63 -3.89 -14.04 7.33
CA ASN A 63 -2.59 -13.40 7.17
C ASN A 63 -2.38 -12.91 5.75
N GLN A 64 -2.83 -13.66 4.74
CA GLN A 64 -2.82 -13.22 3.34
C GLN A 64 -3.68 -11.98 3.16
N VAL A 65 -4.89 -11.96 3.75
CA VAL A 65 -5.78 -10.78 3.75
C VAL A 65 -5.11 -9.59 4.42
N ARG A 66 -4.49 -9.79 5.59
CA ARG A 66 -3.75 -8.73 6.29
C ARG A 66 -2.62 -8.15 5.44
N GLY A 67 -1.84 -9.01 4.80
CA GLY A 67 -0.76 -8.61 3.91
C GLY A 67 -1.30 -7.75 2.77
N LYS A 68 -2.40 -8.18 2.15
CA LYS A 68 -3.02 -7.45 1.05
C LYS A 68 -3.56 -6.10 1.48
N LEU A 69 -4.23 -6.02 2.63
CA LEU A 69 -4.69 -4.75 3.21
C LEU A 69 -3.54 -3.77 3.45
N THR A 70 -2.41 -4.29 3.92
CA THR A 70 -1.20 -3.47 4.15
C THR A 70 -0.68 -2.90 2.84
N ARG A 71 -0.60 -3.72 1.79
CA ARG A 71 -0.18 -3.30 0.44
C ARG A 71 -1.16 -2.29 -0.17
N LEU A 72 -2.46 -2.54 -0.11
CA LEU A 72 -3.50 -1.63 -0.60
C LEU A 72 -3.44 -0.26 0.11
N LYS A 73 -3.27 -0.25 1.44
CA LYS A 73 -3.12 0.98 2.22
C LYS A 73 -1.83 1.72 1.86
N GLY A 74 -0.72 0.99 1.66
CA GLY A 74 0.54 1.57 1.20
C GLY A 74 0.40 2.21 -0.19
N MET A 75 -0.27 1.53 -1.12
CA MET A 75 -0.56 2.06 -2.46
C MET A 75 -1.44 3.30 -2.42
N GLN A 76 -2.52 3.29 -1.64
CA GLN A 76 -3.40 4.44 -1.43
C GLN A 76 -2.65 5.65 -0.89
N ARG A 77 -1.80 5.45 0.13
CA ARG A 77 -0.97 6.52 0.71
C ARG A 77 0.05 7.04 -0.31
N LEU A 78 0.71 6.16 -1.03
CA LEU A 78 1.70 6.54 -2.05
C LEU A 78 1.07 7.36 -3.18
N PHE A 79 -0.16 7.03 -3.58
CA PHE A 79 -0.90 7.78 -4.59
C PHE A 79 -1.41 9.13 -4.06
N THR A 80 -1.90 9.18 -2.82
CA THR A 80 -2.28 10.45 -2.16
C THR A 80 -1.09 11.40 -2.03
N ASP A 81 0.09 10.84 -1.71
CA ASP A 81 1.35 11.58 -1.64
C ASP A 81 1.76 12.15 -3.01
N LEU A 82 1.54 11.40 -4.10
CA LEU A 82 1.72 11.91 -5.47
C LEU A 82 0.75 13.07 -5.78
N LEU A 83 -0.53 12.92 -5.46
CA LEU A 83 -1.53 13.98 -5.69
C LEU A 83 -1.31 15.23 -4.84
N SER A 84 -0.48 15.15 -3.79
CA SER A 84 -0.07 16.33 -3.02
C SER A 84 1.01 17.17 -3.73
N GLN A 85 1.62 16.65 -4.81
CA GLN A 85 2.62 17.38 -5.57
C GLN A 85 2.00 18.47 -6.43
N THR A 86 2.72 19.59 -6.57
CA THR A 86 2.27 20.70 -7.41
C THR A 86 2.13 20.25 -8.87
N GLY A 87 0.97 20.52 -9.48
CA GLY A 87 0.68 20.14 -10.86
C GLY A 87 0.23 18.69 -11.05
N MET A 88 0.07 17.91 -9.97
CA MET A 88 -0.55 16.58 -10.01
C MET A 88 -2.04 16.68 -9.71
N GLY A 89 -2.85 16.85 -10.77
CA GLY A 89 -4.30 16.83 -10.67
C GLY A 89 -4.86 15.41 -10.69
N TRP A 90 -6.03 15.20 -10.07
CA TRP A 90 -6.82 13.99 -10.21
C TRP A 90 -8.12 14.30 -10.95
N ASP A 91 -8.43 13.56 -12.01
CA ASP A 91 -9.74 13.62 -12.68
C ASP A 91 -10.61 12.44 -12.19
N PRO A 92 -11.67 12.72 -11.42
CA PRO A 92 -12.55 11.68 -10.89
C PRO A 92 -13.44 11.04 -11.96
N ASN A 93 -13.61 11.66 -13.14
CA ASN A 93 -14.42 11.12 -14.22
C ASN A 93 -13.64 10.06 -15.01
N THR A 94 -12.39 10.35 -15.32
CA THR A 94 -11.51 9.42 -16.05
C THR A 94 -10.74 8.49 -15.12
N LYS A 95 -10.75 8.73 -13.80
CA LYS A 95 -9.95 8.03 -12.79
C LYS A 95 -8.46 8.05 -13.13
N THR A 96 -7.96 9.18 -13.62
CA THR A 96 -6.56 9.37 -14.01
C THR A 96 -5.93 10.60 -13.40
N VAL A 97 -4.60 10.58 -13.28
CA VAL A 97 -3.82 11.76 -12.91
C VAL A 97 -3.68 12.65 -14.14
N VAL A 98 -4.03 13.93 -14.00
CA VAL A 98 -3.88 14.96 -15.04
C VAL A 98 -2.68 15.82 -14.65
N ALA A 99 -1.60 15.67 -15.41
CA ALA A 99 -0.35 16.42 -15.22
C ALA A 99 0.42 16.49 -16.54
N SER A 100 1.24 17.53 -16.72
CA SER A 100 2.17 17.61 -17.85
C SER A 100 3.33 16.62 -17.71
N ASP A 101 4.02 16.34 -18.81
CA ASP A 101 5.23 15.50 -18.77
C ASP A 101 6.31 16.12 -17.86
N GLU A 102 6.47 17.44 -17.86
CA GLU A 102 7.40 18.14 -16.97
C GLU A 102 7.04 17.94 -15.48
N CYS A 103 5.75 17.99 -15.13
CA CYS A 103 5.30 17.71 -13.76
C CYS A 103 5.61 16.26 -13.36
N TRP A 104 5.40 15.29 -14.27
CA TRP A 104 5.75 13.89 -14.05
C TRP A 104 7.24 13.67 -13.86
N GLU A 105 8.08 14.27 -14.70
CA GLU A 105 9.54 14.19 -14.59
C GLU A 105 10.02 14.76 -13.26
N ASN A 106 9.50 15.93 -12.86
CA ASN A 106 9.83 16.53 -11.58
C ASN A 106 9.40 15.66 -10.39
N ALA A 107 8.18 15.11 -10.42
CA ALA A 107 7.70 14.24 -9.35
C ALA A 107 8.53 12.94 -9.26
N ILE A 108 8.80 12.28 -10.39
CA ILE A 108 9.60 11.04 -10.42
C ILE A 108 11.02 11.29 -9.92
N ARG A 109 11.61 12.47 -10.18
CA ARG A 109 12.91 12.87 -9.63
C ARG A 109 12.90 12.97 -8.11
N VAL A 110 11.80 13.44 -7.52
CA VAL A 110 11.62 13.49 -6.06
C VAL A 110 11.44 12.09 -5.48
N LYS A 111 10.56 11.29 -6.10
CA LYS A 111 10.25 9.93 -5.64
C LYS A 111 9.95 9.01 -6.82
N SER A 112 10.97 8.22 -7.19
CA SER A 112 10.91 7.31 -8.33
C SER A 112 9.75 6.32 -8.27
N LYS A 113 9.32 5.92 -7.06
CA LYS A 113 8.18 5.02 -6.84
C LYS A 113 6.87 5.53 -7.43
N TRP A 114 6.68 6.84 -7.58
CA TRP A 114 5.46 7.38 -8.20
C TRP A 114 5.36 7.06 -9.69
N GLY A 115 6.48 6.78 -10.36
CA GLY A 115 6.49 6.47 -11.79
C GLY A 115 5.58 5.31 -12.19
N ARG A 116 5.31 4.37 -11.26
CA ARG A 116 4.37 3.26 -11.49
C ARG A 116 2.95 3.73 -11.84
N PHE A 117 2.56 4.91 -11.37
CA PHE A 117 1.21 5.45 -11.55
C PHE A 117 1.04 6.20 -12.87
N ARG A 118 2.14 6.48 -13.59
CA ARG A 118 2.06 7.18 -14.88
C ARG A 118 1.35 6.35 -15.94
N THR A 119 1.54 5.03 -15.94
CA THR A 119 0.96 4.13 -16.95
C THR A 119 -0.38 3.55 -16.52
N PHE A 120 -0.50 3.12 -15.26
CA PHE A 120 -1.67 2.35 -14.79
C PHE A 120 -2.57 3.13 -13.82
N GLY A 121 -2.12 4.30 -13.34
CA GLY A 121 -2.87 5.07 -12.34
C GLY A 121 -3.17 4.29 -11.06
N CYS A 122 -4.27 4.65 -10.42
CA CYS A 122 -4.85 3.94 -9.28
C CYS A 122 -6.37 3.88 -9.47
N PRO A 123 -6.90 2.91 -10.24
CA PRO A 123 -8.29 2.91 -10.69
C PRO A 123 -9.31 2.91 -9.54
N LYS A 124 -8.99 2.22 -8.43
CA LYS A 124 -9.83 2.09 -7.23
C LYS A 124 -9.49 3.12 -6.14
N TYR A 125 -8.86 4.25 -6.49
CA TYR A 125 -8.32 5.19 -5.50
C TYR A 125 -9.39 5.74 -4.55
N GLU A 126 -10.56 6.12 -5.07
CA GLU A 126 -11.63 6.69 -4.26
C GLU A 126 -12.24 5.66 -3.30
N GLU A 127 -12.40 4.41 -3.75
CA GLU A 127 -12.81 3.30 -2.92
C GLU A 127 -11.81 3.05 -1.81
N LEU A 128 -10.51 3.04 -2.13
CA LEU A 128 -9.45 2.88 -1.13
C LEU A 128 -9.41 4.04 -0.12
N CYS A 129 -9.65 5.27 -0.57
CA CYS A 129 -9.79 6.42 0.34
C CYS A 129 -10.98 6.27 1.28
N THR A 130 -12.12 5.78 0.77
CA THR A 130 -13.31 5.50 1.59
C THR A 130 -13.04 4.40 2.60
N ILE A 131 -12.41 3.29 2.17
CA ILE A 131 -12.10 2.13 3.03
C ILE A 131 -11.14 2.53 4.15
N PHE A 132 -10.11 3.31 3.86
CA PHE A 132 -9.07 3.66 4.83
C PHE A 132 -9.28 5.00 5.54
N GLY A 133 -10.42 5.68 5.29
CA GLY A 133 -10.77 6.95 5.92
C GLY A 133 -9.83 8.10 5.55
N ALA A 134 -9.30 8.10 4.32
CA ALA A 134 -8.48 9.19 3.81
C ALA A 134 -9.33 10.22 3.07
N SER A 135 -9.02 11.51 3.26
CA SER A 135 -9.63 12.59 2.48
C SER A 135 -9.07 12.56 1.05
N VAL A 136 -9.94 12.49 0.05
CA VAL A 136 -9.55 12.67 -1.35
C VAL A 136 -9.33 14.16 -1.58
N ALA A 137 -8.10 14.56 -1.87
CA ALA A 137 -7.80 15.93 -2.27
C ALA A 137 -8.34 16.15 -3.69
N TYR A 138 -9.63 16.49 -3.81
CA TYR A 138 -10.17 17.04 -5.05
C TYR A 138 -9.45 18.37 -5.29
N GLY A 139 -8.85 18.56 -6.46
CA GLY A 139 -8.02 19.73 -6.81
C GLY A 139 -8.74 21.08 -6.86
N THR A 140 -9.79 21.28 -6.07
CA THR A 140 -10.30 22.59 -5.71
C THR A 140 -9.57 23.05 -4.45
N MET A 141 -8.78 24.12 -4.58
CA MET A 141 -8.13 24.81 -3.47
C MET A 141 -9.09 24.95 -2.28
N GLN A 142 -8.90 24.13 -1.25
CA GLN A 142 -9.51 24.33 0.06
C GLN A 142 -8.39 24.25 1.11
N HIS A 143 -7.97 25.46 1.47
CA HIS A 143 -7.18 25.91 2.62
C HIS A 143 -6.47 24.86 3.48
N ALA A 144 -5.15 25.01 3.55
CA ALA A 144 -4.26 24.35 4.49
C ALA A 144 -4.78 24.49 5.94
N SER A 145 -5.01 23.36 6.61
CA SER A 145 -5.06 23.30 8.06
C SER A 145 -3.73 22.77 8.56
N THR A 146 -3.00 23.61 9.30
CA THR A 146 -1.73 23.28 9.94
C THR A 146 -1.97 22.31 11.08
N GLN A 147 -2.06 21.01 10.79
CA GLN A 147 -1.92 19.98 11.81
C GLN A 147 -0.56 19.30 11.66
N LEU A 148 0.28 19.52 12.67
CA LEU A 148 1.58 18.87 12.85
C LEU A 148 1.39 17.34 12.83
N PRO A 149 2.34 16.58 12.26
CA PRO A 149 2.29 15.13 12.32
C PRO A 149 2.43 14.67 13.78
N ALA A 150 1.55 13.75 14.19
CA ALA A 150 1.73 13.00 15.41
C ALA A 150 3.00 12.15 15.26
N ASP A 151 4.06 12.57 15.96
CA ASP A 151 5.12 11.68 16.43
C ASP A 151 4.44 10.46 17.08
N SER A 152 4.56 9.32 16.42
CA SER A 152 4.08 8.06 16.94
C SER A 152 5.21 7.05 16.78
N ASP A 153 5.89 6.85 17.89
CA ASP A 153 6.76 5.73 18.35
C ASP A 153 6.62 4.38 17.61
N ASP A 154 5.49 4.14 16.94
CA ASP A 154 5.23 3.00 16.06
C ASP A 154 6.21 2.87 14.88
N GLU A 155 6.73 3.97 14.32
CA GLU A 155 7.71 3.90 13.21
C GLU A 155 9.07 3.32 13.67
N ARG A 156 9.55 3.71 14.86
CA ARG A 156 10.80 3.20 15.43
C ARG A 156 10.71 1.71 15.76
N ARG A 157 9.55 1.25 16.24
CA ARG A 157 9.35 -0.16 16.59
C ARG A 157 9.41 -1.07 15.37
N LEU A 158 8.89 -0.63 14.23
CA LEU A 158 8.87 -1.41 12.99
C LEU A 158 10.27 -1.52 12.35
N ASP A 159 11.09 -0.46 12.43
CA ASP A 159 12.47 -0.48 11.94
C ASP A 159 13.40 -1.35 12.81
N GLU A 160 13.24 -1.30 14.13
CA GLU A 160 13.99 -2.15 15.08
C GLU A 160 13.65 -3.64 14.88
N GLU A 161 12.36 -3.96 14.69
CA GLU A 161 11.90 -5.33 14.45
C GLU A 161 12.37 -5.87 13.08
N MET A 162 12.54 -4.99 12.09
CA MET A 162 13.10 -5.34 10.78
C MET A 162 14.61 -5.62 10.87
N ARG A 163 15.33 -4.96 11.78
CA ARG A 163 16.78 -5.15 11.97
C ARG A 163 17.14 -6.39 12.80
N ALA A 164 16.25 -6.81 13.71
CA ALA A 164 16.48 -7.96 14.58
C ALA A 164 16.36 -9.34 13.86
N ARG A 165 15.93 -9.38 12.59
CA ARG A 165 15.69 -10.62 11.83
C ARG A 165 16.86 -11.12 10.96
N CYS A 166 18.10 -10.74 11.25
CA CYS A 166 19.29 -11.35 10.62
C CYS A 166 20.26 -11.90 11.68
N PRO A 167 20.53 -13.22 11.73
CA PRO A 167 21.64 -13.74 12.51
C PRO A 167 22.98 -13.41 11.81
N PRO A 168 24.06 -13.11 12.55
CA PRO A 168 25.34 -12.78 11.95
C PRO A 168 25.95 -14.01 11.25
N ILE A 169 26.27 -13.84 9.97
CA ILE A 169 27.07 -14.79 9.20
C ILE A 169 28.47 -14.84 9.81
N THR A 170 28.78 -15.90 10.55
CA THR A 170 30.16 -16.22 10.94
C THR A 170 30.86 -16.85 9.74
N ARG A 171 31.87 -16.15 9.20
CA ARG A 171 32.77 -16.67 8.17
C ARG A 171 33.69 -17.73 8.77
N PRO A 172 33.93 -18.88 8.11
CA PRO A 172 35.03 -19.76 8.48
C PRO A 172 36.36 -19.11 8.08
N SER A 173 37.29 -19.02 9.05
CA SER A 173 38.65 -18.55 8.83
C SER A 173 39.48 -19.66 8.19
N THR A 174 39.72 -19.56 6.88
CA THR A 174 40.72 -20.38 6.18
C THR A 174 42.10 -19.82 6.51
N GLY A 175 42.91 -20.61 7.22
CA GLY A 175 44.30 -20.28 7.49
C GLY A 175 45.16 -20.37 6.23
N ILE A 176 46.02 -19.38 6.04
CA ILE A 176 47.23 -19.45 5.19
C ILE A 176 48.37 -18.77 5.96
N ALA A 177 49.54 -19.37 5.84
CA ALA A 177 50.71 -19.32 6.70
C ALA A 177 51.66 -18.10 6.50
N HIS A 178 52.65 -18.05 7.41
CA HIS A 178 54.05 -17.57 7.24
C HIS A 178 54.27 -16.04 7.23
N TRP A 179 55.21 -15.41 7.96
CA TRP A 179 56.54 -15.77 8.53
C TRP A 179 56.73 -15.00 9.88
N GLN A 180 57.48 -15.52 10.87
CA GLN A 180 58.93 -15.32 11.03
C GLN A 180 59.53 -16.40 11.94
#